data_AF-A0A7V9IKN2-F1
#
_entry.id   AF-A0A7V9IKN2-F1
#
_cell.length_a   1.000
_cell.length_b   1.000
_cell.length_c   1.000
_cell.angle_alpha   90.00
_cell.angle_beta   90.00
_cell.angle_gamma   90.00
#
_symmetry.space_group_name_H-M   'P 1'
#
loop_
_entity.id
_entity.type
_entity.pdbx_description
1 polymer ?
#
loop_
_entity_poly.entity_id
_entity_poly.type
_entity_poly.pdbx_seq_one_letter_code
_entity_poly.pdbx_strand_id
1 'polypeptide(L)'
;MPDRLSRRRRFAPLAVDVAGDVAVTMFARRGVNGEVWRDSHVLCLRRDAWRVLGGGSGSAADNLLSERSSVQLDRLWMRTGSGGTNRDAGRLVPFPPPRWIRYVSLRVAAEVQVVDVAGRRRIVVPRHGTVCVVWGSRRPPTVTLLDADGDELERISAAAHADDRRRSQ
;
A
#
# COMPACT_ATOMS: atom_id res chain seq x y z
N MET A 1 9.86 -9.79 12.06
CA MET A 1 9.73 -10.21 10.63
C MET A 1 11.13 -10.47 10.06
N PRO A 2 11.28 -11.35 9.05
CA PRO A 2 12.56 -11.51 8.37
C PRO A 2 12.98 -10.22 7.65
N ASP A 3 14.27 -9.96 7.64
CA ASP A 3 14.94 -8.78 7.10
C ASP A 3 15.44 -8.97 5.65
N ARG A 4 15.50 -10.22 5.17
CA ARG A 4 15.89 -10.57 3.81
C ARG A 4 15.19 -11.85 3.31
N LEU A 5 14.97 -11.91 1.99
CA LEU A 5 14.52 -13.13 1.31
C LEU A 5 15.68 -14.08 1.00
N SER A 6 15.43 -15.39 1.11
CA SER A 6 16.39 -16.44 0.83
C SER A 6 15.76 -17.58 0.04
N ARG A 7 16.55 -18.59 -0.35
CA ARG A 7 16.01 -19.79 -1.00
C ARG A 7 15.03 -20.56 -0.11
N ARG A 8 15.22 -20.51 1.22
CA ARG A 8 14.35 -21.15 2.24
C ARG A 8 13.15 -20.29 2.63
N ARG A 9 13.27 -18.95 2.50
CA ARG A 9 12.20 -17.99 2.78
C ARG A 9 12.01 -17.09 1.57
N ARG A 10 11.19 -17.56 0.63
CA ARG A 10 10.96 -16.89 -0.65
C ARG A 10 9.83 -15.87 -0.61
N PHE A 11 9.14 -15.74 0.50
CA PHE A 11 7.97 -14.86 0.67
C PHE A 11 7.99 -14.19 2.04
N ALA A 12 7.60 -12.92 2.10
CA ALA A 12 7.40 -12.17 3.33
C ALA A 12 6.22 -11.20 3.19
N PRO A 13 5.31 -11.08 4.17
CA PRO A 13 4.31 -10.02 4.16
C PRO A 13 4.99 -8.65 4.27
N LEU A 14 4.41 -7.63 3.64
CA LEU A 14 4.89 -6.25 3.69
C LEU A 14 3.85 -5.34 4.33
N ALA A 15 2.64 -5.33 3.80
CA ALA A 15 1.62 -4.39 4.23
C ALA A 15 0.24 -5.00 4.05
N VAL A 16 -0.68 -4.57 4.90
CA VAL A 16 -2.10 -4.87 4.79
C VAL A 16 -2.88 -3.63 5.15
N ASP A 17 -3.94 -3.38 4.40
CA ASP A 17 -4.93 -2.38 4.75
C ASP A 17 -6.34 -2.90 4.45
N VAL A 18 -7.28 -2.58 5.33
CA VAL A 18 -8.67 -3.07 5.29
C VAL A 18 -9.61 -1.88 5.42
N ALA A 19 -10.51 -1.71 4.46
CA ALA A 19 -11.51 -0.66 4.44
C ALA A 19 -12.92 -1.26 4.31
N GLY A 20 -13.55 -1.56 5.45
CA GLY A 20 -14.83 -2.25 5.47
C GLY A 20 -14.71 -3.64 4.86
N ASP A 21 -15.37 -3.85 3.72
CA ASP A 21 -15.44 -5.13 3.02
C ASP A 21 -14.41 -5.28 1.87
N VAL A 22 -13.40 -4.42 1.82
CA VAL A 22 -12.30 -4.51 0.85
C VAL A 22 -10.96 -4.43 1.56
N ALA A 23 -9.95 -5.08 0.98
CA ALA A 23 -8.61 -5.08 1.52
C ALA A 23 -7.56 -5.04 0.40
N VAL A 24 -6.34 -4.63 0.74
CA VAL A 24 -5.17 -4.87 -0.08
C VAL A 24 -4.07 -5.47 0.80
N THR A 25 -3.42 -6.50 0.30
CA THR A 25 -2.25 -7.12 0.93
C THR A 25 -1.06 -7.03 0.01
N MET A 26 0.14 -6.83 0.56
CA MET A 26 1.39 -6.80 -0.19
C MET A 26 2.39 -7.78 0.38
N PHE A 27 3.16 -8.41 -0.51
CA PHE A 27 4.18 -9.39 -0.19
C PHE A 27 5.46 -9.08 -0.95
N ALA A 28 6.60 -9.31 -0.30
CA ALA A 28 7.88 -9.46 -0.97
C ALA A 28 8.03 -10.93 -1.37
N ARG A 29 8.45 -11.19 -2.61
CA ARG A 29 8.69 -12.52 -3.15
C ARG A 29 10.06 -12.58 -3.80
N ARG A 30 10.76 -13.71 -3.66
CA ARG A 30 12.03 -13.95 -4.36
C ARG A 30 11.72 -14.64 -5.69
N GLY A 31 12.08 -13.99 -6.78
CA GLY A 31 12.05 -14.55 -8.13
C GLY A 31 12.99 -15.76 -8.25
N VAL A 32 12.81 -16.50 -9.35
CA VAL A 32 13.65 -17.68 -9.65
C VAL A 32 15.12 -17.29 -9.87
N ASN A 33 15.34 -16.17 -10.56
CA ASN A 33 16.64 -15.51 -10.77
C ASN A 33 17.24 -14.90 -9.49
N GLY A 34 16.44 -14.78 -8.41
CA GLY A 34 16.85 -14.20 -7.15
C GLY A 34 16.52 -12.73 -6.93
N GLU A 35 15.95 -12.09 -7.95
CA GLU A 35 15.40 -10.75 -7.88
C GLU A 35 14.27 -10.66 -6.85
N VAL A 36 14.13 -9.50 -6.21
CA VAL A 36 13.01 -9.22 -5.31
C VAL A 36 11.83 -8.70 -6.12
N TRP A 37 10.68 -9.31 -5.89
CA TRP A 37 9.40 -8.93 -6.46
C TRP A 37 8.49 -8.44 -5.35
N ARG A 38 7.64 -7.49 -5.68
CA ARG A 38 6.52 -7.07 -4.85
C ARG A 38 5.22 -7.51 -5.50
N ASP A 39 4.48 -8.30 -4.76
CA ASP A 39 3.14 -8.75 -5.13
C ASP A 39 2.11 -7.96 -4.32
N SER A 40 1.02 -7.57 -4.96
CA SER A 40 -0.13 -6.91 -4.36
C SER A 40 -1.40 -7.65 -4.74
N HIS A 41 -2.24 -7.95 -3.76
CA HIS A 41 -3.53 -8.60 -3.97
C HIS A 41 -4.63 -7.70 -3.43
N VAL A 42 -5.64 -7.44 -4.25
CA VAL A 42 -6.86 -6.72 -3.87
C VAL A 42 -7.92 -7.74 -3.54
N LEU A 43 -8.53 -7.62 -2.36
CA LEU A 43 -9.50 -8.56 -1.83
C LEU A 43 -10.84 -7.88 -1.55
N CYS A 44 -11.90 -8.68 -1.56
CA CYS A 44 -13.21 -8.29 -1.08
C CYS A 44 -13.82 -9.38 -0.21
N LEU A 45 -14.48 -8.98 0.87
CA LEU A 45 -15.24 -9.86 1.74
C LEU A 45 -16.59 -10.18 1.07
N ARG A 46 -16.86 -11.48 0.88
CA ARG A 46 -18.07 -12.02 0.26
C ARG A 46 -18.51 -13.24 1.04
N ARG A 47 -19.74 -13.21 1.59
CA ARG A 47 -20.30 -14.33 2.37
C ARG A 47 -19.31 -14.82 3.43
N ASP A 48 -18.81 -13.87 4.22
CA ASP A 48 -17.85 -14.09 5.33
C ASP A 48 -16.49 -14.68 4.94
N ALA A 49 -16.15 -14.68 3.64
CA ALA A 49 -14.84 -15.11 3.14
C ALA A 49 -14.17 -14.02 2.31
N TRP A 50 -12.88 -13.79 2.55
CA TRP A 50 -12.05 -12.95 1.69
C TRP A 50 -11.78 -13.64 0.37
N ARG A 51 -12.00 -12.92 -0.74
CA ARG A 51 -11.71 -13.39 -2.10
C ARG A 51 -10.78 -12.41 -2.78
N VAL A 52 -9.72 -12.94 -3.41
CA VAL A 52 -8.83 -12.14 -4.26
C VAL A 52 -9.58 -11.81 -5.55
N LEU A 53 -9.67 -10.52 -5.87
CA LEU A 53 -10.32 -10.03 -7.09
C LEU A 53 -9.31 -9.71 -8.18
N GLY A 54 -8.07 -9.43 -7.80
CA GLY A 54 -7.02 -9.00 -8.71
C GLY A 54 -5.80 -8.57 -7.94
N GLY A 55 -4.86 -7.96 -8.64
CA GLY A 55 -3.59 -7.59 -8.07
C GLY A 55 -2.58 -7.19 -9.13
N GLY A 56 -1.37 -6.91 -8.68
CA GLY A 56 -0.24 -6.60 -9.54
C GLY A 56 1.04 -7.16 -8.94
N SER A 57 1.96 -7.54 -9.80
CA SER A 57 3.30 -7.99 -9.44
C SER A 57 4.31 -7.16 -10.22
N GLY A 58 5.43 -6.80 -9.59
CA GLY A 58 6.51 -6.11 -10.25
C GLY A 58 7.83 -6.29 -9.53
N SER A 59 8.93 -6.07 -10.24
CA SER A 59 10.25 -5.99 -9.63
C SER A 59 10.30 -4.90 -8.56
N ALA A 60 11.11 -5.11 -7.54
CA ALA A 60 11.31 -4.20 -6.44
C ALA A 60 12.79 -4.14 -6.06
N ALA A 61 13.18 -3.04 -5.41
CA ALA A 61 14.55 -2.88 -4.92
C ALA A 61 14.92 -3.95 -3.88
N ASP A 62 16.19 -4.36 -3.87
CA ASP A 62 16.68 -5.40 -2.97
C ASP A 62 16.55 -5.03 -1.48
N ASN A 63 16.46 -3.73 -1.16
CA ASN A 63 16.28 -3.19 0.19
C ASN A 63 14.80 -3.12 0.65
N LEU A 64 13.87 -3.78 -0.05
CA LEU A 64 12.44 -3.75 0.25
C LEU A 64 12.11 -4.18 1.69
N LEU A 65 12.88 -5.08 2.29
CA LEU A 65 12.72 -5.57 3.66
C LEU A 65 13.67 -4.93 4.68
N SER A 66 14.64 -4.13 4.20
CA SER A 66 15.58 -3.40 5.04
C SER A 66 14.86 -2.42 5.95
N GLU A 67 15.47 -2.09 7.08
CA GLU A 67 14.94 -1.06 7.97
C GLU A 67 14.81 0.27 7.24
N ARG A 68 13.71 0.98 7.49
CA ARG A 68 13.53 2.32 6.95
C ARG A 68 14.63 3.30 7.39
N SER A 69 15.20 3.14 8.58
CA SER A 69 16.36 3.92 9.06
C SER A 69 17.62 3.70 8.21
N SER A 70 17.76 2.52 7.60
CA SER A 70 18.86 2.20 6.69
C SER A 70 18.63 2.71 5.26
N VAL A 71 17.43 3.23 4.97
CA VAL A 71 17.04 3.74 3.66
C VAL A 71 16.66 5.21 3.81
N GLN A 72 17.61 6.09 3.58
CA GLN A 72 17.38 7.52 3.67
C GLN A 72 16.50 7.96 2.48
N LEU A 73 15.33 8.51 2.81
CA LEU A 73 14.48 9.18 1.83
C LEU A 73 14.70 10.69 1.99
N ASP A 74 14.86 11.41 0.88
CA ASP A 74 14.96 12.88 0.89
C ASP A 74 13.61 13.58 1.22
N ARG A 75 12.59 12.79 1.60
CA ARG A 75 11.20 13.20 1.83
C ARG A 75 10.52 12.20 2.76
N LEU A 76 9.44 12.61 3.43
CA LEU A 76 8.72 11.76 4.39
C LEU A 76 8.05 10.54 3.75
N TRP A 77 7.79 10.58 2.44
CA TRP A 77 7.13 9.49 1.73
C TRP A 77 7.41 9.49 0.22
N MET A 78 7.32 8.32 -0.39
CA MET A 78 7.41 8.11 -1.82
C MET A 78 6.33 7.12 -2.26
N ARG A 79 5.62 7.46 -3.35
CA ARG A 79 4.72 6.50 -3.99
C ARG A 79 5.52 5.45 -4.73
N THR A 80 5.37 4.19 -4.33
CA THR A 80 6.08 3.07 -4.96
C THR A 80 5.20 2.31 -5.95
N GLY A 81 3.90 2.61 -6.02
CA GLY A 81 2.96 1.89 -6.86
C GLY A 81 1.51 2.23 -6.55
N SER A 82 0.61 1.84 -7.43
CA SER A 82 -0.83 2.04 -7.33
C SER A 82 -1.55 1.08 -8.26
N GLY A 83 -2.82 0.77 -7.97
CA GLY A 83 -3.63 -0.03 -8.86
C GLY A 83 -5.11 0.06 -8.56
N GLY A 84 -5.90 -0.63 -9.38
CA GLY A 84 -7.33 -0.76 -9.16
C GLY A 84 -7.88 -2.02 -9.78
N THR A 85 -8.94 -2.54 -9.16
CA THR A 85 -9.64 -3.74 -9.60
C THR A 85 -11.13 -3.49 -9.62
N ASN A 86 -11.80 -3.95 -10.67
CA ASN A 86 -13.25 -3.93 -10.74
C ASN A 86 -13.83 -4.90 -9.71
N ARG A 87 -14.58 -4.34 -8.76
CA ARG A 87 -15.23 -5.06 -7.66
C ARG A 87 -16.32 -6.02 -8.15
N ASP A 88 -16.90 -5.71 -9.30
CA ASP A 88 -18.01 -6.41 -9.93
C ASP A 88 -17.54 -7.20 -11.17
N ALA A 89 -16.23 -7.50 -11.26
CA ALA A 89 -15.69 -8.35 -12.30
C ALA A 89 -16.44 -9.71 -12.31
N GLY A 90 -16.91 -10.12 -13.49
CA GLY A 90 -17.73 -11.33 -13.66
C GLY A 90 -19.24 -11.11 -13.61
N ARG A 91 -19.72 -9.87 -13.44
CA ARG A 91 -21.15 -9.55 -13.58
C ARG A 91 -21.57 -9.51 -15.05
N LEU A 92 -22.66 -10.22 -15.36
CA LEU A 92 -23.23 -10.31 -16.72
C LEU A 92 -23.96 -9.05 -17.19
N VAL A 93 -24.44 -8.21 -16.26
CA VAL A 93 -25.25 -7.02 -16.58
C VAL A 93 -24.49 -5.71 -16.36
N PRO A 94 -24.56 -4.73 -17.29
CA PRO A 94 -23.74 -3.51 -17.26
C PRO A 94 -24.24 -2.39 -16.33
N PHE A 95 -25.41 -2.54 -15.69
CA PHE A 95 -26.00 -1.51 -14.80
C PHE A 95 -26.29 -2.02 -13.41
N PRO A 96 -25.90 -1.33 -12.32
CA PRO A 96 -25.26 -0.01 -12.27
C PRO A 96 -23.77 -0.05 -12.72
N PRO A 97 -23.14 1.12 -12.92
CA PRO A 97 -21.73 1.23 -13.28
C PRO A 97 -20.79 0.42 -12.36
N PRO A 98 -19.67 -0.09 -12.88
CA PRO A 98 -18.76 -0.94 -12.12
C PRO A 98 -18.15 -0.19 -10.95
N ARG A 99 -18.16 -0.81 -9.78
CA ARG A 99 -17.48 -0.29 -8.60
C ARG A 99 -16.01 -0.66 -8.66
N TRP A 100 -15.14 0.28 -8.35
CA TRP A 100 -13.70 0.07 -8.38
C TRP A 100 -13.13 0.10 -6.98
N ILE A 101 -12.28 -0.88 -6.68
CA ILE A 101 -11.40 -0.85 -5.52
C ILE A 101 -10.07 -0.31 -6.01
N ARG A 102 -9.53 0.68 -5.32
CA ARG A 102 -8.25 1.31 -5.65
C ARG A 102 -7.32 1.19 -4.47
N TYR A 103 -6.03 1.19 -4.76
CA TYR A 103 -5.01 1.23 -3.73
C TYR A 103 -3.78 2.00 -4.18
N VAL A 104 -3.02 2.43 -3.19
CA VAL A 104 -1.68 2.99 -3.35
C VAL A 104 -0.72 2.25 -2.42
N SER A 105 0.53 2.09 -2.85
CA SER A 105 1.64 1.65 -2.01
C SER A 105 2.60 2.82 -1.80
N LEU A 106 2.97 3.06 -0.54
CA LEU A 106 3.93 4.09 -0.17
C LEU A 106 5.12 3.44 0.52
N ARG A 107 6.31 4.02 0.31
CA ARG A 107 7.45 3.89 1.21
C ARG A 107 7.50 5.15 2.04
N VAL A 108 7.54 5.04 3.36
CA VAL A 108 7.60 6.19 4.28
C VAL A 108 8.91 6.19 5.05
N ALA A 109 9.32 7.38 5.46
CA ALA A 109 10.57 7.62 6.17
C ALA A 109 10.51 7.12 7.62
N ALA A 110 11.66 7.16 8.31
CA ALA A 110 11.79 6.61 9.65
C ALA A 110 11.01 7.39 10.71
N GLU A 111 10.80 8.68 10.45
CA GLU A 111 10.09 9.65 11.28
C GLU A 111 8.59 9.33 11.34
N VAL A 112 8.00 8.85 10.24
CA VAL A 112 6.57 8.53 10.14
C VAL A 112 6.27 7.21 10.86
N GLN A 113 5.60 7.26 12.02
CA GLN A 113 5.22 6.05 12.78
C GLN A 113 3.83 5.54 12.43
N VAL A 114 2.92 6.43 12.10
CA VAL A 114 1.51 6.09 11.83
C VAL A 114 1.06 6.78 10.56
N VAL A 115 0.31 6.05 9.76
CA VAL A 115 -0.42 6.58 8.60
C VAL A 115 -1.90 6.57 8.94
N ASP A 116 -2.46 7.76 9.15
CA ASP A 116 -3.88 7.95 9.39
C ASP A 116 -4.63 8.19 8.07
N VAL A 117 -5.64 7.37 7.80
CA VAL A 117 -6.44 7.43 6.59
C VAL A 117 -7.78 8.08 6.91
N ALA A 118 -7.92 9.32 6.48
CA ALA A 118 -9.13 10.14 6.61
C ALA A 118 -9.71 10.22 8.05
N GLY A 119 -8.87 10.17 9.09
CA GLY A 119 -9.28 10.23 10.50
C GLY A 119 -10.04 9.00 11.00
N ARG A 120 -10.06 7.91 10.23
CA ARG A 120 -10.91 6.74 10.50
C ARG A 120 -10.15 5.46 10.72
N ARG A 121 -8.93 5.37 10.19
CA ARG A 121 -8.14 4.15 10.21
C ARG A 121 -6.67 4.50 10.34
N ARG A 122 -6.04 3.95 11.37
CA ARG A 122 -4.61 4.12 11.62
C ARG A 122 -3.87 2.86 11.22
N ILE A 123 -2.83 3.04 10.41
CA ILE A 123 -1.93 1.99 9.97
C ILE A 123 -0.58 2.23 10.65
N VAL A 124 -0.19 1.32 11.54
CA VAL A 124 1.15 1.36 12.14
C VAL A 124 2.16 1.02 11.05
N VAL A 125 3.17 1.88 10.90
CA VAL A 125 4.18 1.71 9.86
C VAL A 125 5.11 0.55 10.22
N PRO A 126 5.23 -0.49 9.36
CA PRO A 126 6.15 -1.58 9.61
C PRO A 126 7.61 -1.09 9.62
N ARG A 127 8.52 -1.88 10.21
CA ARG A 127 9.97 -1.55 10.28
C ARG A 127 10.60 -1.19 8.93
N HIS A 128 10.14 -1.82 7.84
CA HIS A 128 10.63 -1.54 6.49
C HIS A 128 9.95 -0.32 5.85
N GLY A 129 8.97 0.33 6.48
CA GLY A 129 8.36 1.56 5.98
C GLY A 129 7.45 1.38 4.75
N THR A 130 7.10 0.16 4.36
CA THR A 130 6.14 -0.05 3.26
C THR A 130 4.74 -0.11 3.84
N VAL A 131 3.87 0.75 3.34
CA VAL A 131 2.45 0.79 3.69
C VAL A 131 1.60 0.74 2.42
N CYS A 132 0.36 0.29 2.56
CA CYS A 132 -0.62 0.36 1.51
C CYS A 132 -1.89 1.00 2.03
N VAL A 133 -2.63 1.68 1.16
CA VAL A 133 -3.93 2.27 1.50
C VAL A 133 -4.94 1.85 0.45
N VAL A 134 -6.07 1.27 0.86
CA VAL A 134 -7.17 0.84 -0.01
C VAL A 134 -8.42 1.69 0.21
N TRP A 135 -9.13 1.97 -0.89
CA TRP A 135 -10.43 2.65 -0.85
C TRP A 135 -11.35 2.22 -2.00
N GLY A 136 -12.67 2.29 -1.76
CA GLY A 136 -13.70 2.00 -2.76
C GLY A 136 -14.40 3.23 -3.33
N SER A 137 -14.17 4.41 -2.76
CA SER A 137 -14.74 5.67 -3.24
C SER A 137 -14.09 6.14 -4.54
N ARG A 138 -14.80 6.98 -5.29
CA ARG A 138 -14.23 7.63 -6.48
C ARG A 138 -13.14 8.64 -6.13
N ARG A 139 -13.34 9.39 -5.04
CA ARG A 139 -12.33 10.32 -4.52
C ARG A 139 -11.30 9.57 -3.66
N PRO A 140 -10.00 9.79 -3.89
CA PRO A 140 -8.96 9.25 -3.02
C PRO A 140 -9.07 9.84 -1.61
N PRO A 141 -8.84 9.05 -0.55
CA PRO A 141 -8.86 9.56 0.81
C PRO A 141 -7.65 10.47 1.06
N THR A 142 -7.80 11.36 2.03
CA THR A 142 -6.68 12.06 2.65
C THR A 142 -5.89 11.08 3.51
N VAL A 143 -4.56 11.19 3.48
CA VAL A 143 -3.61 10.43 4.26
C VAL A 143 -2.78 11.41 5.07
N THR A 144 -2.75 11.23 6.38
CA THR A 144 -1.96 12.05 7.30
C THR A 144 -0.82 11.20 7.86
N LEU A 145 0.40 11.68 7.72
CA LEU A 145 1.62 11.06 8.22
C LEU A 145 1.88 11.62 9.62
N LEU A 146 1.99 10.73 10.60
CA LEU A 146 2.16 11.10 12.00
C LEU A 146 3.48 10.54 12.54
N ASP A 147 4.11 11.26 13.46
CA ASP A 147 5.28 10.78 14.20
C ASP A 147 4.90 9.86 15.38
N ALA A 148 5.86 9.64 16.28
CA ALA A 148 5.72 8.76 17.44
C ALA A 148 4.79 9.34 18.52
N ASP A 149 4.78 10.66 18.66
CA ASP A 149 3.96 11.37 19.62
C ASP A 149 2.53 11.58 19.08
N GLY A 150 2.35 11.33 17.78
CA GLY A 150 1.09 11.43 17.08
C GLY A 150 0.88 12.80 16.43
N ASP A 151 1.93 13.63 16.40
CA ASP A 151 1.90 14.92 15.75
C ASP A 151 1.92 14.77 14.23
N GLU A 152 1.21 15.67 13.57
CA GLU A 152 1.11 15.68 12.11
C GLU A 152 2.41 16.19 11.49
N LEU A 153 3.08 15.32 10.75
CA LEU A 153 4.26 15.68 9.96
C LEU A 153 3.84 16.21 8.59
N GLU A 154 2.88 15.56 7.93
CA GLU A 154 2.43 15.94 6.59
C GLU A 154 1.04 15.35 6.27
N ARG A 155 0.26 16.07 5.46
CA ARG A 155 -1.02 15.61 4.91
C ARG A 155 -0.99 15.56 3.39
N ILE A 156 -1.40 14.44 2.82
CA ILE A 156 -1.40 14.17 1.37
C ILE A 156 -2.70 13.54 0.88
N SER A 157 -2.94 13.58 -0.42
CA SER A 157 -3.98 12.75 -1.06
C SER A 157 -3.41 11.37 -1.37
N ALA A 158 -4.18 10.29 -1.16
CA ALA A 158 -3.75 8.93 -1.52
C ALA A 158 -3.45 8.75 -3.03
N ALA A 159 -3.91 9.67 -3.88
CA ALA A 159 -3.56 9.68 -5.31
C ALA A 159 -2.34 10.55 -5.65
N ALA A 160 -1.84 11.36 -4.71
CA ALA A 160 -0.78 12.32 -4.97
C ALA A 160 0.52 11.64 -5.44
N HIS A 161 1.26 12.34 -6.30
CA HIS A 161 2.65 12.03 -6.57
C HIS A 161 3.57 12.87 -5.68
N ALA A 162 4.70 12.29 -5.28
CA ALA A 162 5.64 12.98 -4.40
C ALA A 162 6.31 14.21 -5.08
N ASP A 163 6.14 14.40 -6.39
CA ASP A 163 6.67 15.53 -7.16
C ASP A 163 5.64 16.66 -7.39
N ASP A 164 4.38 16.49 -6.95
CA ASP A 164 3.30 17.48 -7.17
C ASP A 164 3.46 18.78 -6.34
N ARG A 165 4.54 18.95 -5.58
CA ARG A 165 4.79 20.14 -4.74
C ARG A 165 5.17 21.42 -5.51
N ARG A 166 5.08 21.46 -6.84
CA ARG A 166 5.53 22.62 -7.67
C ARG A 166 4.42 23.42 -8.38
N ARG A 167 3.18 23.44 -7.90
CA ARG A 167 2.17 24.37 -8.44
C ARG A 167 1.23 24.90 -7.35
N SER A 168 1.71 25.80 -6.51
CA SER A 168 0.92 26.76 -5.73
C SER A 168 1.87 27.77 -5.08
N GLN A 169 2.48 28.63 -5.89
CA GLN A 169 2.93 29.97 -5.51
C GLN A 169 2.56 30.89 -6.67
#